data_AF-E0Q169-F1
#
_entry.id   AF-E0Q169-F1
#
_cell.length_a   1.000
_cell.length_b   1.000
_cell.length_c   1.000
_cell.angle_alpha   90.00
_cell.angle_beta   90.00
_cell.angle_gamma   90.00
#
_symmetry.space_group_name_H-M   'P 1'
#
loop_
_entity.id
_entity.type
_entity.pdbx_description
1 polymer ?
#
loop_
_entity_poly.entity_id
_entity_poly.type
_entity_poly.pdbx_seq_one_letter_code
_entity_poly.pdbx_strand_id
1 'polypeptide(L)'
;MNKEDLLALWKGISWEKHDSGIYFLGRYLNKDINIYFTGYCEQDLVLLSDDLMTSLYRNLEHLDKKAQKVIHDNWPDKAVTELELRELILDKSSSYGEFALGYDAGVSPAGSLYLLVKFDKYFQVDRELVYEIY
;
A
#
# COMPACT_ATOMS: atom_id res chain seq x y z
N MET A 1 -16.00 4.32 -4.16
CA MET A 1 -16.07 3.18 -5.12
C MET A 1 -16.68 1.96 -4.45
N ASN A 2 -17.49 1.16 -5.15
CA ASN A 2 -17.94 -0.13 -4.59
C ASN A 2 -16.90 -1.24 -4.83
N LYS A 3 -17.14 -2.44 -4.28
CA LYS A 3 -16.28 -3.63 -4.46
C LYS A 3 -15.95 -3.92 -5.93
N GLU A 4 -16.97 -3.96 -6.79
CA GLU A 4 -16.79 -4.34 -8.19
C GLU A 4 -15.96 -3.30 -8.95
N ASP A 5 -16.14 -2.01 -8.65
CA ASP A 5 -15.33 -0.95 -9.25
C ASP A 5 -13.85 -1.07 -8.84
N LEU A 6 -13.58 -1.41 -7.57
CA LEU A 6 -12.22 -1.61 -7.06
C LEU A 6 -11.56 -2.83 -7.70
N LEU A 7 -12.28 -3.96 -7.78
CA LEU A 7 -11.78 -5.16 -8.44
C LEU A 7 -11.56 -4.91 -9.94
N ALA A 8 -12.41 -4.12 -10.60
CA ALA A 8 -12.21 -3.75 -12.00
C ALA A 8 -10.96 -2.87 -12.19
N LEU A 9 -10.79 -1.83 -11.37
CA LEU A 9 -9.66 -0.90 -11.43
C LEU A 9 -8.33 -1.63 -11.23
N TRP A 10 -8.26 -2.48 -10.21
CA TRP A 10 -7.05 -3.18 -9.80
C TRP A 10 -6.94 -4.59 -10.36
N LYS A 11 -7.79 -5.00 -11.31
CA LYS A 11 -7.81 -6.39 -11.84
C LYS A 11 -7.79 -7.45 -10.72
N GLY A 12 -8.65 -7.25 -9.73
CA GLY A 12 -8.73 -8.01 -8.50
C GLY A 12 -8.90 -9.52 -8.73
N ILE A 13 -8.22 -10.30 -7.90
CA ILE A 13 -8.14 -11.76 -7.94
C ILE A 13 -8.96 -12.37 -6.80
N SER A 14 -8.83 -11.80 -5.60
CA SER A 14 -9.56 -12.22 -4.40
C SER A 14 -10.36 -11.06 -3.81
N TRP A 15 -11.17 -11.33 -2.79
CA TRP A 15 -11.78 -10.32 -1.94
C TRP A 15 -12.11 -10.95 -0.61
N GLU A 16 -11.55 -10.41 0.47
CA GLU A 16 -11.74 -10.90 1.81
C GLU A 16 -12.21 -9.77 2.72
N LYS A 17 -13.18 -10.10 3.57
CA LYS A 17 -13.76 -9.18 4.53
C LYS A 17 -13.60 -9.79 5.90
N HIS A 18 -12.98 -9.02 6.78
CA HIS A 18 -12.74 -9.37 8.18
C HIS A 18 -13.27 -8.24 9.06
N ASP A 19 -13.41 -8.50 10.37
CA ASP A 19 -13.82 -7.45 11.32
C ASP A 19 -12.77 -6.33 11.42
N SER A 20 -11.51 -6.64 11.13
CA SER A 20 -10.38 -5.71 11.12
C SER A 20 -10.27 -4.87 9.84
N GLY A 21 -11.04 -5.18 8.79
CA GLY A 21 -10.99 -4.45 7.52
C GLY A 21 -11.24 -5.32 6.30
N ILE A 22 -10.98 -4.74 5.13
CA ILE A 22 -11.13 -5.40 3.84
C ILE A 22 -9.75 -5.58 3.22
N TYR A 23 -9.50 -6.74 2.65
CA TYR A 23 -8.26 -7.08 1.96
C TYR A 23 -8.60 -7.68 0.60
N PHE A 24 -7.83 -7.32 -0.42
CA PHE A 24 -7.86 -8.07 -1.67
C PHE A 24 -6.52 -8.07 -2.39
N LEU A 25 -6.29 -9.15 -3.14
CA LEU A 25 -5.18 -9.26 -4.07
C LEU A 25 -5.58 -8.64 -5.42
N GLY A 26 -4.82 -7.66 -5.88
CA GLY A 26 -4.97 -7.03 -7.20
C GLY A 26 -3.74 -7.25 -8.08
N ARG A 27 -3.79 -6.64 -9.27
CA ARG A 27 -2.69 -6.58 -10.24
C ARG A 27 -2.49 -5.18 -10.79
N TYR A 28 -1.23 -4.76 -10.76
CA TYR A 28 -0.76 -3.53 -11.39
C TYR A 28 0.44 -3.85 -12.29
N LEU A 29 0.39 -3.45 -13.58
CA LEU A 29 1.44 -3.72 -14.57
C LEU A 29 1.94 -5.19 -14.60
N ASN A 30 1.02 -6.15 -14.45
CA ASN A 30 1.28 -7.60 -14.38
C ASN A 30 2.04 -8.08 -13.13
N LYS A 31 2.17 -7.24 -12.10
CA LYS A 31 2.61 -7.63 -10.76
C LYS A 31 1.42 -7.73 -9.83
N ASP A 32 1.46 -8.70 -8.93
CA ASP A 32 0.47 -8.87 -7.88
C ASP A 32 0.73 -7.83 -6.76
N ILE A 33 -0.34 -7.21 -6.25
CA ILE A 33 -0.28 -6.22 -5.17
C ILE A 33 -1.40 -6.50 -4.17
N ASN A 34 -1.06 -6.60 -2.90
CA ASN A 34 -2.04 -6.70 -1.82
C ASN A 34 -2.58 -5.31 -1.48
N ILE A 35 -3.90 -5.17 -1.44
CA ILE A 35 -4.54 -3.90 -1.12
C ILE A 35 -5.34 -4.09 0.16
N TYR A 36 -4.99 -3.30 1.17
CA TYR A 36 -5.57 -3.34 2.51
C TYR A 36 -6.34 -2.07 2.79
N PHE A 37 -7.58 -2.22 3.23
CA PHE A 37 -8.41 -1.16 3.80
C PHE A 37 -8.65 -1.49 5.28
N THR A 38 -7.65 -1.22 6.10
CA THR A 38 -7.64 -1.51 7.54
C THR A 38 -8.65 -0.61 8.27
N GLY A 39 -9.56 -1.24 9.03
CA GLY A 39 -10.63 -0.56 9.76
C GLY A 39 -11.80 -0.08 8.89
N TYR A 40 -11.79 -0.35 7.58
CA TYR A 40 -12.89 -0.01 6.68
C TYR A 40 -13.90 -1.15 6.56
N CYS A 41 -15.18 -0.80 6.47
CA CYS A 41 -16.22 -1.68 5.94
C CYS A 41 -16.61 -1.27 4.51
N GLU A 42 -17.42 -2.09 3.83
CA GLU A 42 -17.82 -1.81 2.44
C GLU A 42 -18.61 -0.50 2.31
N GLN A 43 -19.38 -0.12 3.34
CA GLN A 43 -20.07 1.16 3.38
C GLN A 43 -19.07 2.33 3.39
N ASP A 44 -17.95 2.20 4.09
CA ASP A 44 -16.90 3.22 4.08
C ASP A 44 -16.22 3.32 2.71
N LEU A 45 -16.02 2.20 2.01
CA LEU A 45 -15.38 2.20 0.68
C LEU A 45 -16.22 2.95 -0.37
N VAL A 46 -17.55 2.89 -0.25
CA VAL A 46 -18.45 3.67 -1.10
C VAL A 46 -18.26 5.18 -0.87
N LEU A 47 -17.93 5.57 0.36
CA LEU A 47 -17.65 6.96 0.74
C LEU A 47 -16.22 7.40 0.42
N LEU A 48 -15.28 6.47 0.26
CA LEU A 48 -13.95 6.77 -0.28
C LEU A 48 -14.11 7.35 -1.69
N SER A 49 -13.46 8.49 -1.90
CA SER A 49 -13.52 9.21 -3.17
C SER A 49 -13.06 8.32 -4.32
N ASP A 50 -13.90 8.19 -5.35
CA ASP A 50 -13.53 7.54 -6.60
C ASP A 50 -12.28 8.16 -7.21
N ASP A 51 -12.09 9.47 -6.99
CA ASP A 51 -10.91 10.19 -7.42
C ASP A 51 -9.65 9.73 -6.69
N LEU A 52 -9.73 9.38 -5.39
CA LEU A 52 -8.57 8.93 -4.63
C LEU A 52 -8.01 7.62 -5.20
N MET A 53 -8.85 6.59 -5.30
CA MET A 53 -8.41 5.27 -5.76
C MET A 53 -7.96 5.28 -7.22
N THR A 54 -8.67 6.02 -8.07
CA THR A 54 -8.27 6.24 -9.46
C THR A 54 -6.94 7.01 -9.54
N SER A 55 -6.73 8.00 -8.68
CA SER A 55 -5.48 8.76 -8.63
C SER A 55 -4.31 7.92 -8.12
N LEU A 56 -4.53 7.08 -7.12
CA LEU A 56 -3.53 6.11 -6.63
C LEU A 56 -3.11 5.18 -7.77
N TYR A 57 -4.07 4.56 -8.46
CA TYR A 57 -3.78 3.68 -9.59
C TYR A 57 -2.95 4.39 -10.68
N ARG A 58 -3.33 5.61 -11.06
CA ARG A 58 -2.64 6.37 -12.11
C ARG A 58 -1.24 6.82 -11.71
N ASN A 59 -1.00 7.10 -10.43
CA ASN A 59 0.26 7.64 -9.95
C ASN A 59 1.16 6.60 -9.29
N LEU A 60 0.76 5.32 -9.22
CA LEU A 60 1.45 4.32 -8.40
C LEU A 60 2.93 4.17 -8.75
N GLU A 61 3.33 4.12 -10.02
CA GLU A 61 4.75 4.09 -10.42
C GLU A 61 5.54 5.32 -9.93
N HIS A 62 4.92 6.50 -9.90
CA HIS A 62 5.58 7.72 -9.42
C HIS A 62 5.69 7.75 -7.90
N LEU A 63 4.64 7.29 -7.20
CA LEU A 63 4.64 7.13 -5.76
C LEU A 63 5.68 6.10 -5.32
N ASP A 64 5.76 4.96 -6.03
CA ASP A 64 6.76 3.93 -5.80
C ASP A 64 8.18 4.50 -5.91
N LYS A 65 8.49 5.24 -6.98
CA LYS A 65 9.80 5.92 -7.12
C LYS A 65 10.12 6.87 -5.98
N LYS A 66 9.13 7.62 -5.47
CA LYS A 66 9.31 8.49 -4.28
C LYS A 66 9.63 7.65 -3.04
N ALA A 67 8.93 6.54 -2.85
CA ALA A 67 9.13 5.66 -1.71
C ALA A 67 10.48 4.94 -1.76
N GLN A 68 10.90 4.43 -2.92
CA GLN A 68 12.24 3.85 -3.13
C GLN A 68 13.34 4.83 -2.75
N LYS A 69 13.18 6.12 -3.09
CA LYS A 69 14.13 7.16 -2.69
C LYS A 69 14.20 7.31 -1.17
N VAL A 70 13.07 7.33 -0.46
CA VAL A 70 13.04 7.39 1.01
C VAL A 70 13.69 6.15 1.62
N ILE A 71 13.42 4.96 1.07
CA ILE A 71 14.05 3.70 1.50
C ILE A 71 15.56 3.78 1.34
N HIS A 72 16.04 4.19 0.16
CA HIS A 72 17.46 4.32 -0.13
C HIS A 72 18.15 5.32 0.82
N ASP A 73 17.52 6.47 1.08
CA ASP A 73 18.09 7.52 1.95
C ASP A 73 18.18 7.07 3.43
N ASN A 74 17.28 6.19 3.88
CA ASN A 74 17.27 5.66 5.26
C ASN A 74 17.96 4.30 5.42
N TRP A 75 18.18 3.55 4.34
CA TRP A 75 18.76 2.20 4.38
C TRP A 75 19.88 2.01 3.34
N PRO A 76 21.04 2.70 3.53
CA PRO A 76 22.12 2.73 2.53
C PRO A 76 22.79 1.37 2.30
N ASP A 77 22.79 0.47 3.27
CA ASP A 77 23.45 -0.84 3.16
C ASP A 77 22.76 -1.80 2.18
N LYS A 78 21.47 -1.57 1.87
CA LYS A 78 20.70 -2.33 0.87
C LYS A 78 20.38 -1.51 -0.39
N ALA A 79 20.94 -0.32 -0.52
CA ALA A 79 20.70 0.65 -1.60
C ALA A 79 20.92 0.15 -3.04
N VAL A 80 21.56 -1.00 -3.23
CA VAL A 80 21.92 -1.52 -4.56
C VAL A 80 20.74 -2.22 -5.26
N THR A 81 19.69 -2.61 -4.51
CA THR A 81 18.53 -3.31 -5.08
C THR A 81 17.23 -2.62 -4.69
N GLU A 82 16.44 -2.22 -5.69
CA GLU A 82 15.07 -1.74 -5.49
C GLU A 82 14.22 -2.85 -4.84
N LEU A 83 13.51 -2.52 -3.76
CA LEU A 83 12.64 -3.48 -3.10
C LEU A 83 11.35 -3.65 -3.90
N GLU A 84 10.79 -4.85 -3.91
CA GLU A 84 9.54 -5.08 -4.63
C GLU A 84 8.35 -4.50 -3.85
N LEU A 85 7.60 -3.61 -4.50
CA LEU A 85 6.32 -3.14 -3.98
C LEU A 85 5.34 -4.32 -3.90
N ARG A 86 4.84 -4.59 -2.69
CA ARG A 86 3.90 -5.68 -2.40
C ARG A 86 2.55 -5.19 -1.93
N GLU A 87 2.49 -4.04 -1.27
CA GLU A 87 1.30 -3.65 -0.52
C GLU A 87 0.91 -2.19 -0.77
N LEU A 88 -0.39 -1.94 -0.81
CA LEU A 88 -1.01 -0.63 -0.70
C LEU A 88 -1.97 -0.67 0.49
N ILE A 89 -1.71 0.14 1.51
CA ILE A 89 -2.45 0.12 2.77
C ILE A 89 -3.15 1.46 2.95
N LEU A 90 -4.48 1.44 3.08
CA LEU A 90 -5.29 2.55 3.54
C LEU A 90 -5.78 2.20 4.95
N ASP A 91 -5.41 3.01 5.92
CA ASP A 91 -5.78 2.77 7.32
C ASP A 91 -6.70 3.88 7.83
N LYS A 92 -7.88 3.49 8.28
CA LYS A 92 -8.90 4.42 8.78
C LYS A 92 -8.44 5.13 10.06
N SER A 93 -7.53 4.53 10.83
CA SER A 93 -6.96 5.14 12.04
C SER A 93 -5.90 6.20 11.75
N SER A 94 -5.46 6.29 10.48
CA SER A 94 -4.37 7.16 10.01
C SER A 94 -3.01 6.89 10.65
N SER A 95 -2.79 5.68 11.20
CA SER A 95 -1.50 5.28 11.77
C SER A 95 -0.39 5.30 10.69
N TYR A 96 -0.76 5.12 9.43
CA TYR A 96 0.15 5.16 8.28
C TYR A 96 -0.01 6.41 7.39
N GLY A 97 -0.60 7.50 7.91
CA GLY A 97 -0.96 8.66 7.09
C GLY A 97 -2.29 8.45 6.36
N GLU A 98 -2.40 8.96 5.12
CA GLU A 98 -3.57 8.71 4.28
C GLU A 98 -3.51 7.29 3.67
N PHE A 99 -2.32 6.90 3.22
CA PHE A 99 -2.01 5.55 2.77
C PHE A 99 -0.50 5.27 2.89
N ALA A 100 -0.12 3.99 2.83
CA ALA A 100 1.27 3.57 2.75
C ALA A 100 1.50 2.56 1.64
N LEU A 101 2.75 2.53 1.14
CA LEU A 101 3.27 1.52 0.24
C LEU A 101 4.17 0.57 1.02
N GLY A 102 3.94 -0.72 0.92
CA GLY A 102 4.68 -1.76 1.64
C GLY A 102 5.60 -2.58 0.74
N TYR A 103 6.81 -2.83 1.23
CA TYR A 103 7.91 -3.44 0.50
C TYR A 103 8.47 -4.62 1.27
N ASP A 104 8.61 -5.75 0.58
CA ASP A 104 9.27 -6.93 1.14
C ASP A 104 10.77 -6.67 1.29
N ALA A 105 11.26 -6.67 2.54
CA ALA A 105 12.66 -6.45 2.88
C ALA A 105 13.40 -7.76 3.24
N GLY A 106 12.73 -8.91 3.07
CA GLY A 106 13.20 -10.25 3.35
C GLY A 106 12.80 -10.77 4.73
N VAL A 107 13.36 -11.92 5.10
CA VAL A 107 13.03 -12.60 6.36
C VAL A 107 14.00 -12.19 7.47
N SER A 108 13.45 -11.93 8.66
CA SER A 108 14.17 -11.73 9.91
C SER A 108 13.94 -12.92 10.86
N PRO A 109 14.71 -13.07 11.95
CA PRO A 109 14.45 -14.09 12.96
C PRO A 109 13.07 -14.02 13.60
N ALA A 110 12.41 -12.85 13.54
CA ALA A 110 11.09 -12.62 14.13
C ALA A 110 9.92 -12.80 13.15
N GLY A 111 10.20 -12.98 11.85
CA GLY A 111 9.17 -13.05 10.80
C GLY A 111 9.58 -12.32 9.52
N SER A 112 8.65 -12.20 8.58
CA SER A 112 8.86 -11.48 7.32
C SER A 112 8.88 -9.97 7.59
N LEU A 113 9.95 -9.30 7.21
CA LEU A 113 10.13 -7.87 7.42
C LEU A 113 9.59 -7.09 6.23
N TYR A 114 8.70 -6.14 6.52
CA TYR A 114 8.19 -5.18 5.55
C TYR A 114 8.59 -3.77 5.94
N LEU A 115 8.94 -2.97 4.93
CA LEU A 115 9.10 -1.53 5.07
C LEU A 115 7.85 -0.85 4.53
N LEU A 116 7.27 0.04 5.32
CA LEU A 116 6.18 0.87 4.87
C LEU A 116 6.65 2.32 4.70
N VAL A 117 6.31 2.90 3.55
CA VAL A 117 6.49 4.31 3.26
C VAL A 117 5.13 4.99 3.22
N LYS A 118 4.93 5.94 4.12
CA LYS A 118 3.65 6.66 4.31
C LYS A 118 3.53 7.84 3.35
N PHE A 119 2.30 8.13 2.98
CA PHE A 119 1.93 9.28 2.15
C PHE A 119 0.74 10.03 2.76
N ASP A 120 0.73 11.34 2.58
CA ASP A 120 -0.43 12.17 2.91
C ASP A 120 -1.45 12.23 1.76
N LYS A 121 -2.57 12.90 2.03
CA LYS A 121 -3.66 13.13 1.05
C LYS A 121 -3.26 13.95 -0.19
N TYR A 122 -2.08 14.59 -0.17
CA TYR A 122 -1.51 15.34 -1.29
C TYR A 122 -0.38 14.57 -1.98
N PHE A 123 -0.24 13.28 -1.68
CA PHE A 123 0.77 12.38 -2.24
C PHE A 123 2.21 12.86 -1.94
N GLN A 124 2.38 13.55 -0.81
CA GLN A 124 3.69 13.85 -0.24
C GLN A 124 4.12 12.69 0.63
N VAL A 125 5.40 12.32 0.47
CA VAL A 125 5.99 11.17 1.14
C VAL A 125 6.51 11.57 2.51
N ASP A 126 6.25 10.76 3.53
CA ASP A 126 6.94 10.85 4.81
C ASP A 126 8.37 10.33 4.66
N ARG A 127 9.33 10.98 5.32
CA ARG A 127 10.74 10.56 5.28
C ARG A 127 11.06 9.47 6.29
N GLU A 128 10.19 9.26 7.28
CA GLU A 128 10.35 8.21 8.27
C GLU A 128 9.79 6.87 7.76
N LEU A 129 10.62 5.82 7.81
CA LEU A 129 10.21 4.46 7.50
C LEU A 129 9.51 3.82 8.69
N VAL A 130 8.45 3.06 8.42
CA VAL A 130 7.84 2.16 9.39
C VAL A 130 8.30 0.73 9.08
N TYR A 131 8.63 -0.02 10.12
CA TYR A 131 9.07 -1.41 10.02
C TYR A 131 7.99 -2.31 10.60
N GLU A 132 7.52 -3.26 9.81
CA GLU A 132 6.53 -4.25 10.23
C GLU A 132 7.08 -5.66 10.10
N ILE A 133 6.65 -6.52 11.03
CA ILE A 133 7.00 -7.93 11.04
C ILE A 133 5.70 -8.71 11.03
N TYR A 134 5.53 -9.55 10.00
CA TYR A 134 4.42 -10.49 9.85
C TYR A 134 4.86 -11.93 10.17
#